data_AF-A0A2D6DUE1-F1
#
_entry.id   AF-A0A2D6DUE1-F1
#
_cell.length_a   1.000
_cell.length_b   1.000
_cell.length_c   1.000
_cell.angle_alpha   90.00
_cell.angle_beta   90.00
_cell.angle_gamma   90.00
#
_symmetry.space_group_name_H-M   'P 1'
#
loop_
_entity.id
_entity.type
_entity.pdbx_description
1 polymer ?
#
loop_
_entity_poly.entity_id
_entity_poly.type
_entity_poly.pdbx_seq_one_letter_code
_entity_poly.pdbx_strand_id
1 'polypeptide(L)' 'MITYTYETIPADSSKDRERFEWRQSIHEPALEVHPETGVPVRRVITGGVGYLSSGGDSAEQSCCRGPCGC' A
#
# COMPACT_ATOMS: atom_id res chain seq x y z
N MET A 1 5.97 13.14 -18.11
CA MET A 1 4.95 12.08 -17.89
C MET A 1 5.55 11.09 -16.91
N ILE A 2 4.79 10.67 -15.89
CA ILE A 2 5.31 9.81 -14.80
C ILE A 2 4.68 8.43 -14.91
N THR A 3 5.46 7.40 -14.64
CA THR A 3 4.97 6.03 -14.52
C THR A 3 4.90 5.69 -13.04
N TYR A 4 3.72 5.28 -12.57
CA TYR A 4 3.51 4.82 -11.21
C TYR A 4 3.31 3.31 -11.21
N THR A 5 3.80 2.63 -10.18
CA THR A 5 3.47 1.23 -9.94
C THR A 5 2.16 1.15 -9.17
N TYR A 6 1.24 0.32 -9.65
CA TYR A 6 -0.01 -0.03 -8.97
C TYR A 6 0.00 -1.51 -8.58
N GLU A 7 -0.83 -1.87 -7.61
CA GLU A 7 -1.07 -3.23 -7.16
C GLU A 7 -2.59 -3.48 -7.07
N THR A 8 -3.05 -4.62 -7.58
CA THR A 8 -4.44 -5.06 -7.45
C THR A 8 -4.74 -5.56 -6.03
N ILE A 9 -5.94 -5.27 -5.55
CA ILE A 9 -6.45 -5.66 -4.23
C ILE A 9 -7.65 -6.57 -4.44
N PRO A 10 -7.46 -7.87 -4.69
CA PRO A 10 -8.58 -8.78 -4.77
C PRO A 10 -9.30 -8.84 -3.42
N ALA A 11 -10.64 -8.91 -3.45
CA ALA A 11 -11.45 -9.08 -2.24
C ALA A 11 -11.18 -10.43 -1.56
N ASP A 12 -10.89 -11.46 -2.36
CA ASP A 12 -10.47 -12.76 -1.89
C ASP A 12 -8.97 -12.75 -1.59
N SER A 13 -8.61 -13.00 -0.33
CA SER A 13 -7.20 -13.10 0.08
C SER A 13 -6.46 -14.30 -0.54
N SER A 14 -7.18 -15.22 -1.19
CA SER A 14 -6.62 -16.36 -1.93
C SER A 14 -6.22 -16.02 -3.36
N LYS A 15 -6.58 -14.83 -3.88
CA LYS A 15 -6.18 -14.39 -5.22
C LYS A 15 -4.86 -13.63 -5.15
N ASP A 16 -4.02 -13.86 -6.14
CA ASP A 16 -2.73 -13.19 -6.26
C ASP A 16 -2.90 -11.69 -6.53
N ARG A 17 -2.00 -10.90 -5.93
CA ARG A 17 -1.90 -9.46 -6.19
C ARG A 17 -0.96 -9.24 -7.36
N GLU A 18 -1.49 -8.66 -8.42
CA GLU A 18 -0.74 -8.30 -9.60
C GLU A 18 -0.24 -6.85 -9.51
N ARG A 19 1.02 -6.63 -9.87
CA ARG A 19 1.64 -5.31 -9.93
C ARG A 19 1.87 -4.91 -11.37
N PHE A 20 1.48 -3.68 -11.71
CA PHE A 20 1.62 -3.15 -13.06
C PHE A 20 2.06 -1.69 -13.03
N GLU A 21 2.61 -1.23 -14.14
CA GLU A 21 3.06 0.14 -14.33
C GLU A 21 2.02 0.92 -15.13
N TRP A 22 1.51 2.00 -14.54
CA TRP A 22 0.54 2.88 -15.19
C TRP A 22 1.11 4.28 -15.38
N ARG A 23 1.00 4.75 -16.61
CA ARG A 23 1.48 6.06 -17.01
C ARG A 23 0.41 7.12 -16.71
N GLN A 24 0.68 8.02 -15.78
CA GLN A 24 -0.29 8.99 -15.28
C GLN A 24 0.31 10.40 -15.22
N SER A 25 -0.53 11.43 -15.36
CA SER A 25 -0.14 12.80 -15.02
C SER A 25 -0.05 12.98 -13.51
N ILE A 26 0.85 13.87 -13.05
CA ILE A 26 0.94 14.23 -11.62
C ILE A 26 -0.28 15.03 -11.13
N HIS A 27 -1.02 15.63 -12.06
CA HIS A 27 -2.22 16.41 -11.77
C HIS A 27 -3.50 15.57 -11.72
N GLU A 28 -3.43 14.32 -12.15
CA GLU A 28 -4.58 13.43 -12.14
C GLU A 28 -4.71 12.69 -10.80
N PRO A 29 -5.95 12.41 -10.35
CA PRO A 29 -6.17 11.57 -9.18
C PRO A 29 -5.64 10.15 -9.43
N ALA A 30 -5.22 9.46 -8.37
CA ALA A 30 -4.75 8.08 -8.47
C ALA A 30 -5.87 7.15 -8.97
N LEU A 31 -5.51 6.09 -9.71
CA LEU A 31 -6.47 5.06 -10.09
C LEU A 31 -6.97 4.32 -8.85
N GLU A 32 -8.28 4.15 -8.76
CA GLU A 32 -8.95 3.35 -7.73
C GLU A 32 -9.33 1.96 -8.24
N VAL A 33 -9.54 1.81 -9.55
CA VAL A 33 -9.92 0.55 -10.22
C VAL A 33 -9.07 0.31 -11.46
N HIS A 34 -8.74 -0.95 -11.71
CA HIS A 34 -8.01 -1.36 -12.91
C HIS A 34 -8.89 -1.14 -14.16
N PRO A 35 -8.42 -0.45 -15.21
CA PRO A 35 -9.25 -0.10 -16.36
C PRO A 35 -9.69 -1.31 -17.17
N GLU A 36 -8.88 -2.38 -17.20
CA GLU A 36 -9.20 -3.60 -17.95
C GLU A 36 -9.98 -4.66 -17.15
N THR A 37 -9.64 -4.86 -15.87
CA THR A 37 -10.20 -5.97 -15.06
C THR A 37 -11.30 -5.51 -14.10
N GLY A 38 -11.42 -4.21 -13.84
CA GLY A 38 -12.36 -3.64 -12.87
C GLY A 38 -12.03 -3.94 -11.40
N VAL A 39 -10.91 -4.62 -11.13
CA VAL A 39 -10.47 -4.94 -9.77
C VAL A 39 -9.96 -3.66 -9.09
N PRO A 40 -10.24 -3.43 -7.79
CA PRO A 40 -9.71 -2.27 -7.10
C PRO A 40 -8.17 -2.32 -7.03
N VAL A 41 -7.54 -1.16 -7.17
CA VAL A 41 -6.08 -1.02 -7.21
C VAL A 41 -5.62 0.06 -6.23
N ARG A 42 -4.36 -0.03 -5.80
CA ARG A 42 -3.68 1.04 -5.06
C ARG A 42 -2.35 1.37 -5.68
N ARG A 43 -1.97 2.65 -5.59
CA ARG A 43 -0.63 3.11 -5.98
C ARG A 43 0.40 2.63 -4.97
N VAL A 44 1.41 1.90 -5.44
CA VAL A 44 2.55 1.46 -4.65
C VAL A 44 3.60 2.56 -4.65
N ILE A 45 3.77 3.21 -3.52
CA ILE A 45 4.79 4.24 -3.32
C ILE A 45 6.02 3.54 -2.72
N THR A 46 6.98 3.18 -3.55
CA THR A 46 8.23 2.56 -3.11
C THR A 46 9.16 3.64 -2.55
N GLY A 47 8.93 4.05 -1.30
CA GLY A 47 9.72 5.07 -0.61
C GLY A 47 9.85 4.76 0.87
N GLY A 48 10.92 4.06 1.25
CA GLY A 48 11.24 3.70 2.63
C GLY A 48 10.38 2.55 3.18
N VAL A 49 11.01 1.45 3.55
CA VAL A 49 10.35 0.36 4.28
C VAL A 49 9.86 0.89 5.63
N GLY A 50 8.61 1.30 5.69
CA GLY A 50 7.81 1.40 6.90
C GLY A 50 6.75 0.32 6.82
N TYR A 51 7.03 -0.84 7.41
CA TYR A 51 6.05 -1.91 7.57
C TYR A 51 4.94 -1.41 8.50
N LEU A 52 3.84 -0.92 7.94
CA LEU A 52 2.59 -0.64 8.64
C LEU A 52 1.58 -1.70 8.20
N SER A 53 1.74 -2.91 8.74
CA SER A 53 0.67 -3.89 8.75
C SER A 53 -0.46 -3.37 9.63
N SER A 54 -1.47 -2.80 9.00
CA SER A 54 -2.77 -2.62 9.64
C SER A 54 -3.51 -3.95 9.54
N GLY A 55 -3.35 -4.79 10.56
CA GLY A 55 -4.13 -6.00 10.81
C GLY A 55 -4.41 -6.04 12.31
N GLY A 56 -5.70 -6.09 12.66
CA GLY A 56 -6.23 -5.72 13.97
C GLY A 56 -5.80 -6.59 15.16
N ASP A 57 -5.99 -5.99 16.34
CA ASP A 57 -6.09 -6.58 17.68
C ASP A 57 -5.20 -7.78 18.02
N SER A 58 -4.06 -7.51 18.66
CA SER A 58 -3.77 -7.91 20.04
C SER A 58 -2.33 -7.53 20.39
N ALA A 59 -2.15 -6.87 21.54
CA ALA A 59 -0.99 -6.90 22.45
C ALA A 59 0.42 -7.03 21.78
N GLU A 60 1.37 -6.11 21.89
CA GLU A 60 1.84 -5.38 23.06
C GLU A 60 2.60 -4.15 22.57
N GLN A 61 2.30 -3.01 23.19
CA GLN A 61 3.09 -1.79 23.04
C GLN A 61 4.41 -1.98 23.80
N SER A 62 5.51 -2.24 23.10
CA SER A 62 6.84 -2.12 23.72
C SER A 62 7.91 -1.79 22.69
N CYS A 63 7.87 -0.56 22.18
CA CYS A 63 8.98 0.00 21.41
C CYS A 63 9.09 1.52 21.56
N CYS A 64 8.70 2.07 22.71
CA CYS A 64 8.94 3.47 23.09
C CYS A 64 9.09 3.62 24.61
N ARG A 65 10.22 3.16 25.21
CA ARG A 65 10.58 3.59 26.58
C ARG A 65 12.09 3.60 26.81
N GLY A 66 12.74 4.66 26.35
CA GLY A 66 13.85 5.28 27.09
C GLY A 66 13.42 6.71 27.47
N PRO A 67 14.04 7.40 28.46
CA PRO A 67 15.09 6.97 29.39
C PRO A 67 14.62 7.07 30.88
N CYS A 68 14.90 6.09 31.72
CA CYS A 68 14.88 6.31 33.17
C CYS A 68 16.26 6.79 33.60
N GLY A 69 16.37 8.08 33.88
CA GLY A 69 17.34 8.58 34.84
C GLY A 69 16.90 8.23 36.25
N CYS A 70 17.78 7.55 36.99
CA CYS A 70 17.95 7.51 38.43
C CYS A 70 19.29 6.82 38.70
#